data_AF-I1E374-F1
#
_entry.id   AF-I1E374-F1
#
_cell.length_a   1.000
_cell.length_b   1.000
_cell.length_c   1.000
_cell.angle_alpha   90.00
_cell.angle_beta   90.00
_cell.angle_gamma   90.00
#
_symmetry.space_group_name_H-M   'P 1'
#
loop_
_entity.id
_entity.type
_entity.pdbx_description
1 polymer ?
#
loop_
_entity_poly.entity_id
_entity_poly.type
_entity_poly.pdbx_seq_one_letter_code
_entity_poly.pdbx_strand_id
1 'polypeptide(L)'
;MKKFYISIFLLIFLQACASTSFVEYKPIEINEVIPVQNKNKTEIYTKARQWFTNYFISGESVIDYEDKESGTIIGKGAADNGYVNIVSRSRISYKIKVDTKDNKVRISVSLLNYDISINGDPYTKSNLITAENELTAKNTIEKTLADLKKYILSDEDAPDW
;
A
#
# COMPACT_ATOMS: atom_id res chain seq x y z
N MET A 1 16.50 19.40 47.55
CA MET A 1 16.55 18.05 46.96
C MET A 1 15.38 17.78 45.99
N LYS A 2 14.10 17.99 46.35
CA LYS A 2 12.94 17.82 45.43
C LYS A 2 13.04 18.59 44.10
N LYS A 3 13.56 19.82 44.10
CA LYS A 3 13.74 20.65 42.89
C LYS A 3 14.80 20.11 41.92
N PHE A 4 15.77 19.32 42.42
CA PHE A 4 16.83 18.72 41.60
C PHE A 4 16.31 17.51 40.82
N TYR A 5 15.44 16.70 41.43
CA TYR A 5 14.78 15.58 40.77
C TYR A 5 13.80 16.03 39.68
N ILE A 6 13.10 17.15 39.88
CA ILE A 6 12.21 17.73 38.85
C ILE A 6 13.03 18.21 37.64
N SER A 7 14.21 18.79 37.86
CA SER A 7 15.09 19.26 36.78
C SER A 7 15.71 18.10 35.99
N ILE A 8 16.05 16.98 36.65
CA ILE A 8 16.52 15.75 35.99
C ILE A 8 15.41 15.07 35.19
N PHE A 9 14.17 15.07 35.70
CA PHE A 9 13.02 14.51 34.98
C PHE A 9 12.69 15.31 33.71
N LEU A 10 12.86 16.64 33.73
CA LEU A 10 12.63 17.52 32.58
C LEU A 10 13.71 17.39 31.47
N LEU A 11 14.96 17.09 31.84
CA LEU A 11 16.06 16.85 30.91
C LEU A 11 15.97 15.50 30.17
N ILE A 12 15.29 14.51 30.75
CA ILE A 12 15.02 13.22 30.10
C ILE A 12 13.94 13.35 29.01
N PHE A 13 12.99 14.30 29.15
CA PHE A 13 11.95 14.55 28.14
C PHE A 13 12.47 15.21 26.85
N LEU A 14 13.64 15.84 26.87
CA LEU A 14 14.21 16.53 25.70
C LEU A 14 14.97 15.61 24.72
N GLN A 15 15.24 14.35 25.10
CA GLN A 15 15.97 13.40 24.24
C GLN A 15 15.06 12.55 23.35
N ALA A 16 13.75 12.80 23.35
CA ALA A 16 12.79 12.10 22.48
C ALA A 16 12.78 12.61 21.02
N CYS A 17 13.69 13.52 20.65
CA CYS A 17 13.92 13.88 19.25
C CYS A 17 14.73 12.75 18.59
N ALA A 18 14.06 11.65 18.26
CA ALA A 18 14.65 10.61 17.43
C ALA A 18 15.16 11.24 16.14
N SER A 19 16.47 11.18 15.92
CA SER A 19 17.08 11.64 14.68
C SER A 19 16.55 10.80 13.52
N THR A 20 15.76 11.41 12.64
CA THR A 20 15.26 10.78 11.41
C THR A 20 16.44 10.38 10.54
N SER A 21 16.71 9.08 10.42
CA SER A 21 17.69 8.55 9.47
C SER A 21 17.02 8.34 8.11
N PHE A 22 17.74 8.71 7.05
CA PHE A 22 17.34 8.46 5.67
C PHE A 22 18.14 7.30 5.12
N VAL A 23 17.47 6.42 4.39
CA VAL A 23 18.05 5.32 3.62
C VAL A 23 17.66 5.47 2.15
N GLU A 24 18.39 4.81 1.27
CA GLU A 24 18.00 4.71 -0.13
C GLU A 24 16.69 3.92 -0.27
N TYR A 25 15.72 4.49 -0.97
CA TYR A 25 14.46 3.83 -1.29
C TYR A 25 14.72 2.62 -2.20
N LYS A 26 14.17 1.47 -1.80
CA LYS A 26 14.20 0.24 -2.58
C LYS A 26 12.77 -0.20 -2.89
N PRO A 27 12.45 -0.53 -4.15
CA PRO A 27 11.16 -1.12 -4.49
C PRO A 27 10.91 -2.40 -3.68
N ILE A 28 9.76 -2.47 -3.03
CA ILE A 28 9.29 -3.65 -2.29
C ILE A 28 8.24 -4.34 -3.14
N GLU A 29 8.30 -5.65 -3.24
CA GLU A 29 7.27 -6.46 -3.90
C GLU A 29 6.86 -7.62 -3.01
N ILE A 30 5.56 -7.79 -2.84
CA ILE A 30 4.96 -8.96 -2.18
C ILE A 30 4.15 -9.75 -3.21
N ASN A 31 4.25 -11.06 -3.13
CA ASN A 31 3.64 -12.00 -4.05
C ASN A 31 2.99 -13.14 -3.27
N GLU A 32 1.71 -13.39 -3.50
CA GLU A 32 1.00 -14.51 -2.87
C GLU A 32 0.18 -15.29 -3.90
N VAL A 33 0.25 -16.62 -3.83
CA VAL A 33 -0.66 -17.52 -4.57
C VAL A 33 -1.69 -18.05 -3.60
N ILE A 34 -2.96 -17.72 -3.84
CA ILE A 34 -4.08 -18.01 -2.97
C ILE A 34 -4.95 -19.09 -3.61
N PRO A 35 -5.18 -20.23 -2.95
CA PRO A 35 -6.17 -21.21 -3.36
C PRO A 35 -7.59 -20.65 -3.23
N VAL A 36 -8.43 -20.86 -4.24
CA VAL A 36 -9.85 -20.45 -4.28
C VAL A 36 -10.66 -21.64 -4.75
N GLN A 37 -10.96 -22.58 -3.85
CA GLN A 37 -11.53 -23.88 -4.21
C GLN A 37 -12.88 -23.75 -4.91
N ASN A 38 -13.14 -24.61 -5.89
CA ASN A 38 -14.41 -24.73 -6.61
C ASN A 38 -14.82 -23.47 -7.39
N LYS A 39 -13.85 -22.64 -7.79
CA LYS A 39 -14.08 -21.47 -8.64
C LYS A 39 -13.24 -21.55 -9.90
N ASN A 40 -13.87 -21.29 -11.04
CA ASN A 40 -13.15 -21.24 -12.31
C ASN A 40 -12.45 -19.88 -12.49
N LYS A 41 -11.51 -19.82 -13.44
CA LYS A 41 -10.74 -18.60 -13.76
C LYS A 41 -11.63 -17.36 -13.95
N THR A 42 -12.73 -17.50 -14.68
CA THR A 42 -13.62 -16.38 -15.05
C THR A 42 -14.34 -15.80 -13.83
N GLU A 43 -14.79 -16.66 -12.91
CA GLU A 43 -15.41 -16.23 -11.64
C GLU A 43 -14.43 -15.42 -10.80
N ILE A 44 -13.21 -15.95 -10.61
CA ILE A 44 -12.15 -15.30 -9.83
C ILE A 44 -11.76 -13.97 -10.48
N TYR A 45 -11.59 -13.93 -11.80
CA TYR A 45 -11.28 -12.72 -12.55
C TYR A 45 -12.34 -11.65 -12.37
N THR A 46 -13.61 -12.02 -12.52
CA THR A 46 -14.75 -11.09 -12.40
C THR A 46 -14.79 -10.51 -10.98
N LYS A 47 -14.57 -11.35 -9.96
CA LYS A 47 -14.53 -10.90 -8.56
C LYS A 47 -13.36 -9.96 -8.27
N ALA A 48 -12.16 -10.30 -8.74
CA ALA A 48 -11.00 -9.40 -8.61
C ALA A 48 -11.23 -8.07 -9.34
N ARG A 49 -11.86 -8.10 -10.52
CA ARG A 49 -12.17 -6.90 -11.30
C ARG A 49 -13.17 -5.98 -10.58
N GLN A 50 -14.16 -6.55 -9.90
CA GLN A 50 -15.10 -5.80 -9.06
C GLN A 50 -14.41 -5.14 -7.87
N TRP A 51 -13.47 -5.85 -7.22
CA TRP A 51 -12.69 -5.26 -6.13
C TRP A 51 -11.98 -3.97 -6.57
N PHE A 52 -11.37 -3.94 -7.77
CA PHE A 52 -10.75 -2.73 -8.29
C PHE A 52 -11.74 -1.57 -8.44
N THR A 53 -12.96 -1.82 -8.90
CA THR A 53 -14.01 -0.78 -8.99
C THR A 53 -14.34 -0.19 -7.62
N ASN A 54 -14.38 -1.03 -6.58
CA ASN A 54 -14.70 -0.60 -5.22
C ASN A 54 -13.51 0.07 -4.51
N TYR A 55 -12.29 -0.37 -4.82
CA TYR A 55 -11.08 0.10 -4.16
C TYR A 55 -10.51 1.37 -4.80
N PHE A 56 -10.57 1.49 -6.13
CA PHE A 56 -10.09 2.65 -6.87
C PHE A 56 -11.19 3.71 -7.01
N ILE A 57 -11.56 4.29 -5.87
CA ILE A 57 -12.59 5.34 -5.80
C ILE A 57 -12.02 6.71 -6.25
N SER A 58 -10.73 6.95 -6.03
CA SER A 58 -10.07 8.21 -6.40
C SER A 58 -9.48 8.16 -7.80
N GLY A 59 -9.54 9.28 -8.53
CA GLY A 59 -8.98 9.38 -9.90
C GLY A 59 -7.45 9.23 -9.99
N GLU A 60 -6.75 9.10 -8.86
CA GLU A 60 -5.31 8.80 -8.81
C GLU A 60 -5.03 7.29 -8.91
N SER A 61 -6.07 6.44 -8.82
CA SER A 61 -5.94 4.98 -8.93
C SER A 61 -6.76 4.45 -10.11
N VAL A 62 -6.14 3.62 -10.95
CA VAL A 62 -6.71 3.18 -12.24
C VAL A 62 -6.33 1.75 -12.57
N ILE A 63 -7.18 1.06 -13.34
CA ILE A 63 -6.78 -0.17 -14.04
C ILE A 63 -6.05 0.24 -15.30
N ASP A 64 -4.76 -0.11 -15.35
CA ASP A 64 -3.86 0.21 -16.45
C ASP A 64 -3.93 -0.81 -17.57
N TYR A 65 -4.20 -2.07 -17.23
CA TYR A 65 -4.30 -3.16 -18.18
C TYR A 65 -5.23 -4.23 -17.64
N GLU A 66 -6.07 -4.79 -18.50
CA GLU A 66 -6.81 -6.01 -18.20
C GLU A 66 -6.97 -6.87 -19.45
N ASP A 67 -6.87 -8.18 -19.26
CA ASP A 67 -7.16 -9.18 -20.27
C ASP A 67 -7.91 -10.35 -19.62
N LYS A 68 -9.18 -10.48 -20.00
CA LYS A 68 -10.07 -11.52 -19.50
C LYS A 68 -9.68 -12.90 -20.01
N GLU A 69 -9.09 -13.00 -21.21
CA GLU A 69 -8.67 -14.29 -21.78
C GLU A 69 -7.46 -14.84 -21.02
N SER A 70 -6.43 -14.02 -20.80
CA SER A 70 -5.29 -14.44 -19.96
C SER A 70 -5.64 -14.53 -18.48
N GLY A 71 -6.70 -13.83 -18.05
CA GLY A 71 -7.10 -13.72 -16.64
C GLY A 71 -6.21 -12.76 -15.85
N THR A 72 -5.66 -11.72 -16.50
CA THR A 72 -4.72 -10.77 -15.91
C THR A 72 -5.38 -9.39 -15.70
N ILE A 73 -5.15 -8.79 -14.55
CA ILE A 73 -5.50 -7.39 -14.25
C ILE A 73 -4.28 -6.69 -13.66
N ILE A 74 -3.95 -5.50 -14.13
CA ILE A 74 -2.91 -4.65 -13.57
C ILE A 74 -3.53 -3.30 -13.24
N GLY A 75 -3.50 -2.95 -11.97
CA GLY A 75 -3.90 -1.65 -11.46
C GLY A 75 -2.71 -0.86 -10.94
N LYS A 76 -2.79 0.46 -11.01
CA LYS A 76 -1.90 1.39 -10.32
C LYS A 76 -2.70 2.17 -9.30
N GLY A 77 -2.21 2.20 -8.06
CA GLY A 77 -2.79 2.97 -6.98
C GLY A 77 -1.80 4.00 -6.45
N ALA A 78 -2.33 5.01 -5.78
CA ALA A 78 -1.58 5.97 -5.00
C ALA A 78 -2.14 6.01 -3.57
N ALA A 79 -1.27 6.26 -2.60
CA ALA A 79 -1.66 6.42 -1.20
C ALA A 79 -0.83 7.50 -0.50
N ASP A 80 -1.46 8.21 0.43
CA ASP A 80 -0.74 9.03 1.40
C ASP A 80 0.11 8.12 2.29
N ASN A 81 1.34 8.54 2.54
CA ASN A 81 2.31 7.77 3.34
C ASN A 81 2.78 8.57 4.57
N GLY A 82 2.00 9.57 4.96
CA GLY A 82 2.19 10.36 6.17
C GLY A 82 3.30 11.40 6.07
N TYR A 83 3.58 12.03 7.21
CA TYR A 83 4.63 13.03 7.33
C TYR A 83 6.01 12.38 7.34
N VAL A 84 6.97 13.06 6.72
CA VAL A 84 8.40 12.74 6.79
C VAL A 84 9.04 13.54 7.94
N ASN A 85 8.60 14.79 8.08
CA ASN A 85 8.94 15.72 9.15
C ASN A 85 7.81 16.77 9.26
N ILE A 86 7.99 17.82 10.06
CA ILE A 86 6.97 18.84 10.31
C ILE A 86 6.51 19.62 9.07
N VAL A 87 7.34 19.75 8.04
CA VAL A 87 7.03 20.48 6.80
C VAL A 87 6.88 19.60 5.56
N SER A 88 7.18 18.30 5.67
CA SER A 88 7.23 17.40 4.51
C SER A 88 6.21 16.27 4.64
N ARG A 89 5.47 16.02 3.56
CA ARG A 89 4.55 14.87 3.43
C ARG A 89 5.04 13.92 2.36
N SER A 90 4.71 12.65 2.51
CA SER A 90 5.04 11.62 1.53
C SER A 90 3.82 10.96 0.93
N ARG A 91 3.96 10.50 -0.30
CA ARG A 91 3.02 9.66 -1.02
C ARG A 91 3.78 8.49 -1.62
N ILE A 92 3.05 7.40 -1.84
CA ILE A 92 3.55 6.25 -2.58
C ILE A 92 2.67 5.99 -3.79
N SER A 93 3.28 5.50 -4.85
CA SER A 93 2.56 4.83 -5.94
C SER A 93 2.93 3.35 -5.93
N TYR A 94 1.94 2.51 -6.21
CA TYR A 94 2.11 1.06 -6.20
C TYR A 94 1.34 0.42 -7.34
N LYS A 95 1.77 -0.78 -7.71
CA LYS A 95 1.15 -1.61 -8.75
C LYS A 95 0.56 -2.84 -8.10
N ILE A 96 -0.68 -3.16 -8.44
CA ILE A 96 -1.33 -4.42 -8.10
C ILE A 96 -1.43 -5.22 -9.40
N LYS A 97 -0.96 -6.47 -9.39
CA LYS A 97 -1.19 -7.42 -10.48
C LYS A 97 -1.96 -8.62 -9.94
N VAL A 98 -2.98 -9.01 -10.68
CA VAL A 98 -3.77 -10.23 -10.44
C VAL A 98 -3.62 -11.12 -11.65
N ASP A 99 -3.24 -12.38 -11.43
CA ASP A 99 -3.28 -13.43 -12.46
C ASP A 99 -4.16 -14.58 -11.96
N THR A 100 -5.19 -14.92 -12.72
CA THR A 100 -6.20 -15.92 -12.33
C THR A 100 -6.03 -17.23 -13.08
N LYS A 101 -6.32 -18.34 -12.39
CA LYS A 101 -6.42 -19.69 -12.95
C LYS A 101 -7.55 -20.43 -12.24
N ASP A 102 -7.95 -21.58 -12.78
CA ASP A 102 -8.89 -22.44 -12.08
C ASP A 102 -8.36 -22.78 -10.68
N ASN A 103 -9.23 -22.58 -9.70
CA ASN A 103 -9.02 -22.84 -8.29
C ASN A 103 -7.91 -22.02 -7.59
N LYS A 104 -7.34 -21.00 -8.23
CA LYS A 104 -6.29 -20.17 -7.60
C LYS A 104 -6.11 -18.81 -8.26
N VAL A 105 -5.63 -17.87 -7.47
CA VAL A 105 -5.21 -16.54 -7.92
C VAL A 105 -3.80 -16.25 -7.46
N ARG A 106 -3.03 -15.51 -8.24
CA ARG A 106 -1.81 -14.86 -7.80
C ARG A 106 -2.07 -13.37 -7.68
N ILE A 107 -1.71 -12.80 -6.54
CA ILE A 107 -1.70 -11.35 -6.29
C ILE A 107 -0.25 -10.92 -6.09
N SER A 108 0.15 -9.88 -6.81
CA SER A 108 1.43 -9.20 -6.64
C SER A 108 1.16 -7.73 -6.33
N VAL A 109 1.79 -7.19 -5.28
CA VAL A 109 1.75 -5.75 -4.99
C VAL A 109 3.18 -5.23 -4.91
N SER A 110 3.51 -4.26 -5.76
CA SER A 110 4.85 -3.66 -5.86
C SER A 110 4.78 -2.16 -5.57
N LEU A 111 5.64 -1.65 -4.67
CA LEU A 111 5.90 -0.22 -4.59
C LEU A 111 6.66 0.24 -5.84
N LEU A 112 6.22 1.35 -6.43
CA LEU A 112 6.82 1.93 -7.63
C LEU A 112 7.68 3.15 -7.27
N ASN A 113 7.05 4.19 -6.71
CA ASN A 113 7.71 5.43 -6.35
C ASN A 113 7.35 5.84 -4.93
N TYR A 114 8.29 6.56 -4.31
CA TYR A 114 8.13 7.29 -3.08
C TYR A 114 8.33 8.77 -3.39
N ASP A 115 7.30 9.57 -3.15
CA ASP A 115 7.29 10.98 -3.54
C ASP A 115 7.14 11.86 -2.30
N ILE A 116 7.79 13.02 -2.30
CA ILE A 116 7.77 13.97 -1.19
C ILE A 116 7.24 15.32 -1.67
N SER A 117 6.39 15.93 -0.85
CA SER A 117 5.99 17.34 -0.93
C SER A 117 6.60 18.08 0.26
N ILE A 118 7.18 19.26 0.02
CA ILE A 118 7.75 20.12 1.06
C ILE A 118 6.94 21.41 1.07
N ASN A 119 6.47 21.85 2.25
CA ASN A 119 5.68 23.08 2.40
C ASN A 119 4.45 23.18 1.49
N GLY A 120 3.88 22.05 1.06
CA GLY A 120 2.73 22.02 0.16
C GLY A 120 3.06 22.14 -1.34
N ASP A 121 4.34 22.15 -1.71
CA ASP A 121 4.77 22.04 -3.11
C ASP A 121 4.25 20.74 -3.75
N PRO A 122 4.15 20.67 -5.09
CA PRO A 122 3.80 19.44 -5.78
C PRO A 122 4.71 18.27 -5.37
N TYR A 123 4.14 17.07 -5.32
CA TYR A 123 4.91 15.86 -5.02
C TYR A 123 5.99 15.62 -6.06
N THR A 124 7.20 15.34 -5.59
CA THR A 124 8.37 15.03 -6.42
C THR A 124 8.96 13.70 -6.01
N LYS A 125 9.44 12.92 -6.99
CA LYS A 125 10.03 11.61 -6.73
C LYS A 125 11.28 11.73 -5.88
N SER A 126 11.33 10.94 -4.80
CA SER A 126 12.48 10.84 -3.90
C SER A 126 13.11 9.46 -3.97
N ASN A 127 14.45 9.43 -3.94
CA ASN A 127 15.23 8.20 -3.77
C ASN A 127 15.66 7.97 -2.32
N LEU A 128 15.25 8.85 -1.40
CA LEU A 128 15.53 8.75 0.03
C LEU A 128 14.22 8.59 0.80
N ILE A 129 14.20 7.66 1.73
CA ILE A 129 13.06 7.33 2.58
C ILE A 129 13.50 7.17 4.03
N THR A 130 12.62 7.46 4.98
CA THR A 130 12.88 7.20 6.41
C THR A 130 12.44 5.77 6.75
N ALA A 131 13.02 5.17 7.80
CA ALA A 131 12.62 3.84 8.23
C ALA A 131 11.12 3.75 8.60
N GLU A 132 10.56 4.82 9.18
CA GLU A 132 9.13 4.90 9.54
C GLU A 132 8.23 4.97 8.29
N ASN A 133 8.59 5.81 7.31
CA ASN A 133 7.82 5.92 6.08
C ASN A 133 7.95 4.66 5.21
N GLU A 134 9.11 3.97 5.23
CA GLU A 134 9.30 2.68 4.57
C GLU A 134 8.42 1.60 5.19
N LEU A 135 8.37 1.53 6.53
CA LEU A 135 7.47 0.62 7.24
C LEU A 135 5.99 0.92 6.93
N THR A 136 5.63 2.20 6.88
CA THR A 136 4.26 2.64 6.53
C THR A 136 3.89 2.23 5.11
N ALA A 137 4.82 2.39 4.17
CA ALA A 137 4.61 2.00 2.77
C ALA A 137 4.44 0.48 2.64
N LYS A 138 5.28 -0.30 3.34
CA LYS A 138 5.19 -1.76 3.41
C LYS A 138 3.85 -2.21 4.00
N ASN A 139 3.45 -1.64 5.13
CA ASN A 139 2.16 -1.95 5.77
C ASN A 139 0.98 -1.61 4.84
N THR A 140 1.11 -0.56 4.03
CA THR A 140 0.06 -0.17 3.07
C THR A 140 -0.12 -1.25 2.01
N ILE A 141 0.96 -1.69 1.34
CA ILE A 141 0.84 -2.74 0.32
C ILE A 141 0.41 -4.09 0.90
N GLU A 142 0.83 -4.43 2.12
CA GLU A 142 0.38 -5.64 2.82
C GLU A 142 -1.11 -5.60 3.12
N LYS A 143 -1.62 -4.45 3.58
CA LYS A 143 -3.07 -4.25 3.78
C LYS A 143 -3.84 -4.35 2.47
N THR A 144 -3.34 -3.77 1.39
CA THR A 144 -3.95 -3.87 0.06
C THR A 144 -4.04 -5.32 -0.41
N LEU A 145 -2.97 -6.10 -0.26
CA LEU A 145 -2.98 -7.53 -0.59
C LEU A 145 -3.98 -8.28 0.27
N ALA A 146 -3.99 -8.04 1.59
CA ALA A 146 -4.90 -8.69 2.52
C ALA A 146 -6.37 -8.38 2.23
N ASP A 147 -6.67 -7.13 1.87
CA ASP A 147 -8.02 -6.68 1.51
C ASP A 147 -8.52 -7.36 0.22
N LEU A 148 -7.72 -7.34 -0.85
CA LEU A 148 -8.05 -8.05 -2.09
C LEU A 148 -8.21 -9.55 -1.88
N LYS A 149 -7.31 -10.18 -1.09
CA LYS A 149 -7.41 -11.59 -0.73
C LYS A 149 -8.72 -11.88 -0.01
N LYS A 150 -9.08 -11.08 0.99
CA LYS A 150 -10.34 -11.21 1.74
C LYS A 150 -11.53 -11.06 0.80
N TYR A 151 -11.50 -10.09 -0.11
CA TYR A 151 -12.58 -9.88 -1.06
C TYR A 151 -12.76 -11.08 -2.00
N ILE A 152 -11.69 -11.61 -2.59
CA ILE A 152 -11.75 -12.79 -3.46
C ILE A 152 -12.29 -14.03 -2.73
N LEU A 153 -11.91 -14.21 -1.46
CA LEU A 153 -12.32 -15.36 -0.65
C LEU A 153 -13.69 -15.20 0.03
N SER A 154 -14.31 -14.03 -0.05
CA SER A 154 -15.65 -13.83 0.50
C SER A 154 -16.68 -14.63 -0.32
N ASP A 155 -17.74 -15.10 0.33
CA ASP A 155 -18.88 -15.75 -0.35
C ASP A 155 -19.93 -14.73 -0.83
N GLU A 156 -19.72 -13.44 -0.57
CA GLU A 156 -20.60 -12.38 -1.06
C GLU A 156 -20.38 -12.22 -2.57
N ASP A 157 -21.34 -12.70 -3.34
CA ASP A 157 -21.46 -12.36 -4.76
C ASP A 157 -21.96 -10.92 -4.90
N ALA A 158 -21.64 -10.28 -6.03
CA ALA A 158 -22.19 -8.95 -6.32
C ALA A 158 -23.73 -9.02 -6.22
N PRO A 159 -24.39 -7.96 -5.72
CA PRO A 159 -25.84 -7.97 -5.58
C PRO A 159 -26.50 -8.40 -6.90
N ASP A 160 -27.30 -9.48 -6.85
CA ASP A 160 -28.24 -9.79 -7.92
C ASP A 160 -29.17 -8.59 -8.06
N TRP A 161 -29.12 -7.94 -9.22
CA TRP A 161 -30.02 -6.85 -9.58
C TRP A 161 -31.34 -7.42 -10.12
#